data_AF-A0A151TSE4-F1
#
_entry.id   AF-A0A151TSE4-F1
#
_cell.length_a   1.000
_cell.length_b   1.000
_cell.length_c   1.000
_cell.angle_alpha   90.00
_cell.angle_beta   90.00
_cell.angle_gamma   90.00
#
_symmetry.space_group_name_H-M   'P 1'
#
loop_
_entity.id
_entity.type
_entity.pdbx_description
1 polymer ?
#
loop_
_entity_poly.entity_id
_entity_poly.type
_entity_poly.pdbx_seq_one_letter_code
_entity_poly.pdbx_strand_id
1 'polypeptide(L)'
;MENFSYDLNNDVFIILDHYEPPYQPPSPHPSISPPQPPLRSEVPIENQINHKRSRSEYGVSSNLIGNNSQAKVLENIFVGIKTIASNFEKMSNFMEKRERYQEAKGNIWSAIKEIPNLDDRTRYMATDLLDTNAKKDFFLMLSIEERSDWIKYKLG
;
A
#
# COMPACT_ATOMS: atom_id res chain seq x y z
N MET A 1 -19.59 1.97 9.41
CA MET A 1 -18.70 1.39 8.38
C MET A 1 -18.22 0.09 8.98
N GLU A 2 -18.76 -1.02 8.51
CA GLU A 2 -18.47 -2.36 9.04
C GLU A 2 -17.10 -2.80 8.52
N ASN A 3 -16.21 -3.25 9.42
CA ASN A 3 -14.86 -3.67 9.05
C ASN A 3 -14.89 -5.16 8.66
N PHE A 4 -14.90 -5.42 7.36
CA PHE A 4 -14.79 -6.77 6.82
C PHE A 4 -13.32 -7.19 6.70
N SER A 5 -12.99 -8.37 7.19
CA SER A 5 -11.70 -9.02 6.96
C SER A 5 -11.90 -10.19 5.99
N TYR A 6 -10.92 -10.47 5.13
CA TYR A 6 -10.99 -11.57 4.17
C TYR A 6 -10.17 -12.76 4.67
N ASP A 7 -10.81 -13.92 4.85
CA ASP A 7 -10.14 -15.15 5.29
C ASP A 7 -9.67 -15.97 4.08
N LEU A 8 -8.35 -16.00 3.89
CA LEU A 8 -7.71 -16.72 2.78
C LEU A 8 -7.89 -18.24 2.86
N ASN A 9 -8.13 -18.81 4.05
CA ASN A 9 -8.24 -20.26 4.20
C ASN A 9 -9.62 -20.79 3.79
N ASN A 10 -10.65 -19.96 3.93
CA ASN A 10 -12.04 -20.34 3.73
C ASN A 10 -12.72 -19.58 2.58
N ASP A 11 -11.98 -18.69 1.91
CA ASP A 11 -12.43 -17.91 0.75
C ASP A 11 -13.75 -17.15 1.01
N VAL A 12 -13.86 -16.51 2.17
CA VAL A 12 -15.07 -15.78 2.60
C VAL A 12 -14.73 -14.49 3.35
N PHE A 13 -15.59 -13.48 3.22
CA PHE A 13 -15.51 -12.24 4.00
C PHE A 13 -16.16 -12.44 5.37
N ILE A 14 -15.41 -12.15 6.43
CA ILE A 14 -15.83 -12.26 7.84
C ILE A 14 -16.02 -10.86 8.44
N ILE A 15 -17.10 -10.70 9.22
CA ILE A 15 -17.40 -9.47 9.97
C ILE A 15 -16.64 -9.52 11.29
N LEU A 16 -15.80 -8.51 11.56
CA LEU A 16 -15.01 -8.42 12.78
C LEU A 16 -15.79 -7.75 13.92
N ASP A 17 -16.97 -8.26 14.29
CA ASP A 17 -17.85 -7.62 15.31
C ASP A 17 -17.89 -8.34 16.67
N HIS A 18 -16.86 -9.13 17.00
CA HIS A 18 -16.67 -9.65 18.36
C HIS A 18 -15.24 -9.45 18.85
N TYR A 19 -14.95 -8.23 19.29
CA TYR A 19 -13.82 -8.00 20.20
C TYR A 19 -14.25 -8.44 21.60
N GLU A 20 -14.08 -9.71 21.95
CA GLU A 20 -14.03 -10.09 23.37
C GLU A 20 -12.73 -9.51 23.94
N PRO A 21 -12.79 -8.63 24.96
CA PRO A 21 -11.57 -8.16 25.59
C PRO A 21 -10.95 -9.32 26.39
N PRO A 22 -9.62 -9.53 26.32
CA PRO A 22 -8.98 -10.55 27.12
C PRO A 22 -9.15 -10.22 28.61
N TYR A 23 -9.62 -11.21 29.40
CA TYR A 23 -9.74 -11.11 30.84
C TYR A 23 -8.42 -10.66 31.47
N GLN A 24 -8.43 -9.52 32.16
CA GLN A 24 -7.30 -8.99 32.91
C GLN A 24 -7.61 -9.16 34.41
N PRO A 25 -6.80 -9.90 35.19
CA PRO A 25 -7.00 -9.98 36.64
C PRO A 25 -6.66 -8.63 37.31
N PRO A 26 -7.34 -8.25 38.41
CA PRO A 26 -7.10 -6.96 39.05
C PRO A 26 -5.71 -6.92 39.70
N SER A 27 -4.90 -5.96 39.28
CA SER A 27 -3.59 -5.66 39.88
C SER A 27 -3.76 -4.77 41.12
N PRO A 28 -3.06 -5.03 42.23
CA PRO A 28 -3.15 -4.21 43.43
C PRO A 28 -2.36 -2.90 43.26
N HIS A 29 -3.04 -1.75 43.34
CA HIS A 29 -2.38 -0.45 43.51
C HIS A 29 -1.65 -0.39 44.86
N PRO A 30 -0.53 0.37 44.94
CA PRO A 30 -0.70 1.70 45.55
C PRO A 30 0.18 2.84 44.98
N SER A 31 -0.41 4.03 45.10
CA SER A 31 0.17 5.36 45.39
C SER A 31 0.81 6.24 44.31
N ILE A 32 0.30 7.47 44.35
CA ILE A 32 0.46 8.66 43.52
C ILE A 32 1.55 9.58 44.12
N SER A 33 2.38 10.24 43.28
CA SER A 33 2.90 11.62 43.49
C SER A 33 3.82 12.13 42.33
N PRO A 34 4.00 13.46 42.12
CA PRO A 34 3.89 14.16 40.82
C PRO A 34 5.22 14.70 40.19
N PRO A 35 5.18 15.33 38.98
CA PRO A 35 6.38 15.80 38.25
C PRO A 35 6.88 17.20 38.70
N GLN A 36 8.17 17.49 38.52
CA GLN A 36 8.74 18.85 38.65
C GLN A 36 9.56 19.30 37.41
N PRO A 37 9.41 20.57 36.95
CA PRO A 37 10.13 21.18 35.81
C PRO A 37 11.31 22.10 36.26
N PRO A 38 12.06 22.77 35.34
CA PRO A 38 13.51 22.99 35.43
C PRO A 38 13.93 24.37 35.97
N LEU A 39 15.20 24.51 36.38
CA LEU A 39 15.79 25.79 36.77
C LEU A 39 17.11 26.08 36.02
N ARG A 40 16.95 26.92 34.99
CA ARG A 40 17.66 28.19 34.71
C ARG A 40 19.20 28.19 34.54
N SER A 41 19.56 28.42 33.29
CA SER A 41 20.69 29.17 32.73
C SER A 41 21.42 30.15 33.66
N GLU A 42 22.75 30.04 33.71
CA GLU A 42 23.70 31.16 33.73
C GLU A 42 25.06 30.68 33.15
N VAL A 43 25.52 31.35 32.09
CA VAL A 43 26.89 31.28 31.51
C VAL A 43 27.38 32.73 31.49
N PRO A 44 28.64 33.03 31.88
CA PRO A 44 29.62 33.38 30.84
C PRO A 44 31.08 32.93 31.12
N ILE A 45 31.63 32.24 30.12
CA ILE A 45 32.94 32.43 29.47
C ILE A 45 34.12 32.93 30.34
N GLU A 46 35.12 32.08 30.54
CA GLU A 46 36.52 32.53 30.54
C GLU A 46 37.46 31.46 29.98
N ASN A 47 38.24 31.84 28.98
CA ASN A 47 39.21 31.01 28.27
C ASN A 47 40.51 30.88 29.09
N GLN A 48 41.04 29.67 29.25
CA GLN A 48 42.48 29.50 29.48
C GLN A 48 43.09 28.43 28.58
N ILE A 49 44.26 28.80 28.07
CA ILE A 49 44.97 28.29 26.92
C ILE A 49 46.09 27.33 27.39
N ASN A 50 46.15 26.16 26.75
CA ASN A 50 47.30 25.27 26.52
C ASN A 50 48.17 24.75 27.68
N HIS A 51 48.21 23.42 27.86
CA HIS A 51 49.48 22.68 27.96
C HIS A 51 49.36 21.28 27.34
N LYS A 52 50.22 21.01 26.35
CA LYS A 52 50.43 19.72 25.67
C LYS A 52 50.62 18.57 26.67
N ARG A 53 49.92 17.44 26.44
CA ARG A 53 50.51 16.10 26.53
C ARG A 53 50.05 15.27 25.34
N SER A 54 50.98 15.03 24.42
CA SER A 54 50.87 13.95 23.43
C SER A 54 51.08 12.62 24.16
N ARG A 55 50.17 11.68 23.95
CA ARG A 55 50.46 10.24 24.04
C ARG A 55 49.60 9.50 23.04
N SER A 56 50.10 9.38 21.82
CA SER A 56 49.64 8.34 20.87
C SER A 56 50.57 7.16 21.01
N GLU A 57 50.06 6.02 21.45
CA GLU A 57 50.61 4.68 21.18
C GLU A 57 49.74 3.66 21.91
N TYR A 58 48.86 2.97 21.18
CA TYR A 58 49.07 1.58 20.76
C TYR A 58 47.79 1.09 20.07
N GLY A 59 47.92 0.63 18.84
CA GLY A 59 46.80 0.18 18.03
C GLY A 59 46.14 -1.05 18.62
N VAL A 60 44.81 -1.02 18.67
CA VAL A 60 43.99 -2.17 18.26
C VAL A 60 42.87 -1.58 17.42
N SER A 61 43.11 -1.57 16.12
CA SER A 61 42.02 -1.56 15.14
C SER A 61 41.09 -2.70 15.53
N SER A 62 39.99 -2.37 16.17
CA SER A 62 38.98 -3.35 16.54
C SER A 62 38.40 -3.81 15.21
N ASN A 63 38.81 -5.02 14.82
CA ASN A 63 38.39 -5.67 13.60
C ASN A 63 36.88 -5.49 13.40
N LEU A 64 36.56 -4.97 12.21
CA LEU A 64 35.26 -4.98 11.55
C LEU A 64 34.64 -6.38 11.67
N ILE A 65 33.93 -6.65 12.76
CA ILE A 65 33.17 -7.87 12.97
C ILE A 65 31.69 -7.49 12.83
N GLY A 66 31.17 -7.63 11.62
CA GLY A 66 29.77 -7.30 11.31
C GLY A 66 29.47 -6.92 9.86
N ASN A 67 30.20 -7.49 8.91
CA ASN A 67 30.13 -7.16 7.48
C ASN A 67 29.31 -8.16 6.64
N ASN A 68 28.89 -9.30 7.21
CA ASN A 68 28.10 -10.31 6.50
C ASN A 68 26.59 -9.99 6.45
N SER A 69 26.06 -9.24 7.43
CA SER A 69 24.64 -8.93 7.51
C SER A 69 24.26 -7.75 6.62
N GLN A 70 25.03 -6.67 6.61
CA GLN A 70 24.76 -5.48 5.80
C GLN A 70 24.83 -5.77 4.29
N ALA A 71 25.84 -6.52 3.85
CA ALA A 71 25.97 -6.92 2.44
C ALA A 71 24.78 -7.77 1.98
N LYS A 72 24.31 -8.70 2.81
CA LYS A 72 23.13 -9.52 2.53
C LYS A 72 21.85 -8.70 2.47
N VAL A 73 21.69 -7.69 3.33
CA VAL A 73 20.56 -6.76 3.28
C VAL A 73 20.56 -5.97 1.97
N LEU A 74 21.70 -5.44 1.55
CA LEU A 74 21.82 -4.69 0.28
C LEU A 74 21.52 -5.56 -0.94
N GLU A 75 22.01 -6.80 -0.96
CA GLU A 75 21.74 -7.74 -2.06
C GLU A 75 20.24 -8.05 -2.15
N ASN A 76 19.58 -8.31 -1.02
CA ASN A 76 18.13 -8.55 -0.99
C ASN A 76 17.33 -7.34 -1.50
N ILE A 77 17.72 -6.12 -1.10
CA ILE A 77 17.09 -4.89 -1.58
C ILE A 77 17.28 -4.76 -3.09
N PHE A 78 18.49 -5.02 -3.60
CA PHE A 78 18.78 -4.95 -5.03
C PHE A 78 17.97 -5.95 -5.84
N VAL A 79 17.87 -7.20 -5.38
CA VAL A 79 17.02 -8.23 -5.99
C VAL A 79 15.55 -7.83 -5.95
N GLY A 80 15.07 -7.27 -4.84
CA GLY A 80 13.72 -6.75 -4.69
C GLY A 80 13.41 -5.64 -5.71
N ILE A 81 14.30 -4.66 -5.84
CA ILE A 81 14.17 -3.56 -6.80
C ILE A 81 14.13 -4.10 -8.24
N LYS A 82 15.03 -5.02 -8.59
CA LYS A 82 15.02 -5.65 -9.92
C LYS A 82 13.69 -6.36 -10.21
N THR A 83 13.17 -7.08 -9.22
CA THR A 83 11.90 -7.80 -9.35
C THR A 83 10.74 -6.82 -9.56
N ILE A 84 10.69 -5.76 -8.76
CA ILE A 84 9.68 -4.70 -8.87
C ILE A 84 9.77 -4.03 -10.25
N ALA A 85 10.96 -3.63 -10.69
CA ALA A 85 11.18 -3.02 -12.00
C ALA A 85 10.70 -3.92 -13.14
N SER A 86 11.03 -5.22 -13.11
CA SER A 86 10.56 -6.19 -14.12
C SER A 86 9.04 -6.33 -14.12
N ASN A 87 8.40 -6.31 -12.95
CA ASN A 87 6.94 -6.38 -12.86
C ASN A 87 6.27 -5.12 -13.41
N PHE A 88 6.83 -3.94 -13.14
CA PHE A 88 6.35 -2.69 -13.73
C PHE A 88 6.49 -2.68 -15.25
N GLU A 89 7.62 -3.13 -15.79
CA GLU A 89 7.81 -3.24 -17.24
C GLU A 89 6.76 -4.14 -17.89
N LYS A 90 6.51 -5.34 -17.30
CA LYS A 90 5.45 -6.24 -17.76
C LYS A 90 4.09 -5.55 -17.72
N MET A 91 3.76 -4.88 -16.62
CA MET A 91 2.48 -4.19 -16.47
C MET A 91 2.32 -3.06 -17.49
N SER A 92 3.35 -2.24 -17.71
CA SER A 92 3.35 -1.19 -18.74
C SER A 92 3.11 -1.77 -20.14
N ASN A 93 3.80 -2.86 -20.49
CA ASN A 93 3.61 -3.55 -21.76
C ASN A 93 2.17 -4.09 -21.92
N PHE A 94 1.57 -4.62 -20.86
CA PHE A 94 0.16 -5.03 -20.87
C PHE A 94 -0.79 -3.84 -21.04
N MET A 95 -0.55 -2.73 -20.32
CA MET A 95 -1.37 -1.54 -20.43
C MET A 95 -1.33 -0.94 -21.84
N GLU A 96 -0.15 -0.83 -22.43
CA GLU A 96 0.05 -0.29 -23.78
C GLU A 96 -0.59 -1.19 -24.85
N LYS A 97 -0.46 -2.52 -24.72
CA LYS A 97 -1.19 -3.47 -25.61
C LYS A 97 -2.71 -3.30 -25.50
N ARG A 98 -3.22 -3.10 -24.28
CA ARG A 98 -4.65 -2.87 -24.06
C ARG A 98 -5.09 -1.56 -24.72
N GLU A 99 -4.38 -0.46 -24.53
CA GLU A 99 -4.71 0.85 -25.13
C GLU A 99 -4.80 0.75 -26.65
N ARG A 100 -3.80 0.16 -27.31
CA ARG A 100 -3.84 -0.09 -28.76
C ARG A 100 -5.00 -0.98 -29.20
N TYR A 101 -5.35 -1.99 -28.41
CA TYR A 101 -6.48 -2.87 -28.72
C TYR A 101 -7.81 -2.11 -28.66
N GLN A 102 -7.93 -1.18 -27.73
CA GLN A 102 -9.11 -0.32 -27.55
C GLN A 102 -9.25 0.67 -28.70
N GLU A 103 -8.14 1.29 -29.11
CA GLU A 103 -8.08 2.16 -30.29
C GLU A 103 -8.47 1.43 -31.57
N ALA A 104 -7.98 0.19 -31.77
CA ALA A 104 -8.16 -0.55 -33.01
C ALA A 104 -9.54 -1.25 -33.12
N LYS A 105 -10.09 -1.78 -32.02
CA LYS A 105 -11.29 -2.64 -32.07
C LYS A 105 -12.60 -1.85 -32.15
N GLY A 106 -12.58 -0.55 -31.85
CA GLY A 106 -13.80 0.24 -31.69
C GLY A 106 -14.55 -0.18 -30.43
N ASN A 107 -14.98 0.80 -29.64
CA ASN A 107 -15.60 0.50 -28.35
C ASN A 107 -17.11 0.23 -28.53
N ILE A 108 -17.53 -1.02 -28.32
CA ILE A 108 -18.95 -1.42 -28.39
C ILE A 108 -19.81 -0.59 -27.42
N TRP A 109 -19.24 -0.18 -26.29
CA TRP A 109 -19.90 0.69 -25.33
C TRP A 109 -20.12 2.10 -25.88
N SER A 110 -19.15 2.65 -26.61
CA SER A 110 -19.34 3.95 -27.29
C SER A 110 -20.47 3.87 -28.31
N ALA A 111 -20.53 2.79 -29.11
CA ALA A 111 -21.62 2.59 -30.06
C ALA A 111 -23.00 2.49 -29.37
N ILE A 112 -23.09 1.81 -28.22
CA ILE A 112 -24.33 1.74 -27.43
C ILE A 112 -24.73 3.12 -26.90
N LYS A 113 -23.77 3.94 -26.46
CA LYS A 113 -24.02 5.29 -25.95
C LYS A 113 -24.44 6.29 -27.04
N GLU A 114 -24.03 6.08 -28.28
CA GLU A 114 -24.42 6.91 -29.42
C GLU A 114 -25.89 6.77 -29.82
N ILE A 115 -26.58 5.69 -29.39
CA ILE A 115 -28.00 5.51 -29.68
C ILE A 115 -28.82 6.55 -28.89
N PRO A 116 -29.55 7.45 -29.57
CA PRO A 116 -30.33 8.49 -28.89
C PRO A 116 -31.51 7.89 -28.13
N ASN A 117 -31.91 8.56 -27.04
CA ASN A 117 -33.07 8.21 -26.22
C ASN A 117 -33.01 6.86 -25.48
N LEU A 118 -31.84 6.22 -25.40
CA LEU A 118 -31.62 5.09 -24.49
C LEU A 118 -31.24 5.60 -23.08
N ASP A 119 -31.95 5.11 -22.06
CA ASP A 119 -31.54 5.27 -20.67
C ASP A 119 -30.43 4.27 -20.30
N ASP A 120 -29.69 4.56 -19.23
CA ASP A 120 -28.52 3.76 -18.85
C ASP A 120 -28.88 2.31 -18.51
N ARG A 121 -30.08 2.07 -17.97
CA ARG A 121 -30.58 0.72 -17.70
C ARG A 121 -30.73 -0.08 -18.99
N THR A 122 -31.35 0.49 -20.03
CA THR A 122 -31.48 -0.19 -21.32
C THR A 122 -30.13 -0.39 -22.00
N ARG A 123 -29.19 0.55 -21.83
CA ARG A 123 -27.81 0.40 -22.34
C ARG A 123 -27.11 -0.78 -21.69
N TYR A 124 -27.22 -0.92 -20.36
CA TYR A 124 -26.67 -2.07 -19.66
C TYR A 124 -27.40 -3.38 -20.00
N MET A 125 -28.71 -3.37 -20.22
CA MET A 125 -29.44 -4.55 -20.75
C MET A 125 -28.90 -5.00 -22.11
N ALA A 126 -28.55 -4.08 -23.01
CA ALA A 126 -27.98 -4.44 -24.31
C ALA A 126 -26.66 -5.23 -24.17
N THR A 127 -25.89 -4.96 -23.11
CA THR A 127 -24.63 -5.66 -22.83
C THR A 127 -24.86 -7.13 -22.42
N ASP A 128 -26.08 -7.48 -22.01
CA ASP A 128 -26.44 -8.84 -21.62
C ASP A 128 -26.53 -9.79 -22.82
N LEU A 129 -26.70 -9.24 -24.02
CA LEU A 129 -26.70 -9.96 -25.29
C LEU A 129 -25.30 -10.35 -25.76
N LEU A 130 -24.25 -9.78 -25.17
CA LEU A 130 -22.86 -10.09 -25.52
C LEU A 130 -22.46 -11.50 -25.03
N ASP A 131 -21.58 -12.16 -25.78
CA ASP A 131 -20.95 -13.41 -25.32
C ASP A 131 -20.00 -13.16 -24.13
N THR A 132 -19.51 -14.24 -23.50
CA THR A 132 -18.66 -14.14 -22.30
C THR A 132 -17.35 -13.39 -22.54
N ASN A 133 -16.74 -13.52 -23.72
CA ASN A 133 -15.50 -12.82 -24.04
C ASN A 133 -15.78 -11.34 -24.33
N ALA A 134 -16.84 -11.05 -25.09
CA ALA A 134 -17.27 -9.68 -25.37
C ALA A 134 -17.71 -8.94 -24.10
N LYS A 135 -18.34 -9.62 -23.13
CA LYS A 135 -18.67 -9.04 -21.81
C LYS A 135 -17.42 -8.68 -21.00
N LYS A 136 -16.38 -9.52 -21.03
CA LYS A 136 -15.09 -9.23 -20.37
C LYS A 136 -14.42 -8.02 -21.00
N ASP A 137 -14.36 -7.97 -22.32
CA ASP A 137 -13.82 -6.82 -23.06
C ASP A 137 -14.62 -5.55 -22.73
N PHE A 138 -15.96 -5.63 -22.78
CA PHE A 138 -16.86 -4.56 -22.40
C PHE A 138 -16.57 -3.99 -21.01
N PHE A 139 -16.47 -4.86 -19.99
CA PHE A 139 -16.17 -4.43 -18.62
C PHE A 139 -14.83 -3.70 -18.52
N LEU A 140 -13.82 -4.14 -19.27
CA LEU A 140 -12.53 -3.47 -19.33
C LEU A 140 -12.60 -2.10 -20.01
N MET A 141 -13.58 -1.87 -20.88
CA MET A 141 -13.77 -0.61 -21.62
C MET A 141 -14.54 0.45 -20.82
N LEU A 142 -15.25 0.06 -19.76
CA LEU A 142 -15.97 0.98 -18.87
C LEU A 142 -15.00 1.80 -18.01
N SER A 143 -15.38 3.06 -17.75
CA SER A 143 -14.77 3.88 -16.70
C SER A 143 -15.02 3.29 -15.30
N ILE A 144 -14.35 3.81 -14.28
CA ILE A 144 -14.53 3.33 -12.90
C ILE A 144 -15.98 3.57 -12.44
N GLU A 145 -16.55 4.72 -12.77
CA GLU A 145 -17.93 5.10 -12.47
C GLU A 145 -18.91 4.20 -13.22
N GLU A 146 -18.69 4.00 -14.52
CA GLU A 146 -19.53 3.14 -15.36
C GLU A 146 -19.50 1.68 -14.88
N ARG A 147 -18.35 1.18 -14.40
CA ARG A 147 -18.26 -0.14 -13.76
C ARG A 147 -19.09 -0.21 -12.49
N SER A 148 -19.05 0.82 -11.66
CA SER A 148 -19.86 0.89 -10.43
C SER A 148 -21.36 0.81 -10.76
N ASP A 149 -21.82 1.58 -11.74
CA ASP A 149 -23.22 1.61 -12.14
C ASP A 149 -23.67 0.32 -12.82
N TRP A 150 -22.81 -0.30 -13.64
CA TRP A 150 -23.09 -1.62 -14.20
C TRP A 150 -23.21 -2.70 -13.12
N ILE A 151 -22.34 -2.67 -12.09
CA ILE A 151 -22.42 -3.59 -10.94
C ILE A 151 -23.73 -3.38 -10.18
N LYS A 152 -24.13 -2.14 -9.92
CA LYS A 152 -25.43 -1.84 -9.28
C LYS A 152 -26.59 -2.41 -10.12
N TYR A 153 -26.58 -2.16 -11.43
CA TYR A 153 -27.57 -2.74 -12.35
C TYR A 153 -27.63 -4.27 -12.26
N LYS A 154 -26.48 -4.95 -12.08
CA LYS A 154 -26.43 -6.41 -11.93
C LYS A 154 -26.96 -6.92 -10.61
N LEU A 155 -26.84 -6.13 -9.55
CA LEU A 155 -27.28 -6.51 -8.20
C LEU A 155 -28.76 -6.24 -7.95
N GLY A 156 -29.38 -5.36 -8.75
CA GLY A 156 -30.80 -4.97 -8.61
C GLY A 156 -30.97 -3.67 -7.84
#